data_AF-A0A5N6WQD7-F1
#
_entry.id   AF-A0A5N6WQD7-F1
#
_cell.length_a   1.000
_cell.length_b   1.000
_cell.length_c   1.000
_cell.angle_alpha   90.00
_cell.angle_beta   90.00
_cell.angle_gamma   90.00
#
_symmetry.space_group_name_H-M   'P 1'
#
loop_
_entity.id
_entity.type
_entity.pdbx_description
1 polymer ?
#
loop_
_entity_poly.entity_id
_entity_poly.type
_entity_poly.pdbx_seq_one_letter_code
_entity_poly.pdbx_strand_id
1 'polypeptide(L)'
;MQALQAWDPIKRIKMRLSDRQKKKAEQNETSPTTMQTPPPSGIIVPLYIYPLSPTTWDPLYDSISANPDLHFLVIVNPNSGPGASPLPDANYVREVARLNRYANVVTVGYIAINYCKKPLQEALEEVQTYATWADDYVRTGLGVGGIFLDETPNLSSPEAVEYLSILQDRIKRTPGLFGNRLVIQNPGTPPDAPLANIGPDLILTCEEPYSRYRSNEVQQRLRQLHYDRARCGFMIHSVPRDDLRPLVHDLRHRAAYLFVTELFATPPVFHVCPVPWKRFPRNNPVRFLMDVFPIVLPAESRDKKFFVLPVEPQFWFLRYKRSLLRGKVDPVPSFPQSRTVAMGPDAESALQIKKQKPAQRGRWGS
;
A
#
# COMPACT_ATOMS: atom_id res chain seq x y z
N MET A 1 -90.81 -27.35 16.75
CA MET A 1 -89.74 -27.32 17.77
C MET A 1 -88.54 -26.59 17.15
N GLN A 2 -88.21 -25.39 17.63
CA GLN A 2 -87.00 -24.66 17.21
C GLN A 2 -85.88 -24.96 18.22
N ALA A 3 -84.71 -25.39 17.73
CA ALA A 3 -83.51 -25.50 18.56
C ALA A 3 -82.70 -24.20 18.43
N LEU A 4 -82.75 -23.36 19.46
CA LEU A 4 -81.89 -22.19 19.59
C LEU A 4 -80.44 -22.63 19.75
N GLN A 5 -79.62 -22.48 18.70
CA GLN A 5 -78.16 -22.56 18.85
C GLN A 5 -77.67 -21.36 19.66
N ALA A 6 -77.35 -21.60 20.95
CA ALA A 6 -76.85 -20.58 21.85
C ALA A 6 -75.54 -19.97 21.33
N TRP A 7 -75.59 -18.67 21.07
CA TRP A 7 -74.45 -17.87 20.61
C TRP A 7 -73.51 -17.62 21.79
N ASP A 8 -72.37 -18.30 21.84
CA ASP A 8 -71.41 -18.20 22.95
C ASP A 8 -70.35 -17.09 22.70
N PRO A 9 -70.45 -15.91 23.35
CA PRO A 9 -69.46 -14.84 23.19
C PRO A 9 -68.09 -15.21 23.80
N ILE A 10 -68.02 -16.13 24.77
CA ILE A 10 -66.79 -16.50 25.47
C ILE A 10 -65.86 -17.26 24.52
N LYS A 11 -66.40 -18.15 23.68
CA LYS A 11 -65.62 -18.81 22.61
C LYS A 11 -64.97 -17.81 21.65
N ARG A 12 -65.69 -16.76 21.24
CA ARG A 12 -65.18 -15.73 20.32
C ARG A 12 -64.07 -14.88 20.96
N ILE A 13 -64.17 -14.61 22.26
CA ILE A 13 -63.13 -13.89 23.03
C ILE A 13 -61.88 -14.76 23.16
N LYS A 14 -62.01 -16.03 23.54
CA LYS A 14 -60.86 -16.97 23.64
C LYS A 14 -60.13 -17.12 22.30
N MET A 15 -60.85 -17.24 21.20
CA MET A 15 -60.28 -17.33 19.85
C MET A 15 -59.51 -16.05 19.45
N ARG A 16 -60.09 -14.86 19.70
CA ARG A 16 -59.39 -13.58 19.46
C ARG A 16 -58.16 -13.37 20.35
N LEU A 17 -58.14 -13.95 21.54
CA LEU A 17 -56.97 -13.93 22.43
C LEU A 17 -55.88 -14.87 21.92
N SER A 18 -56.21 -16.09 21.48
CA SER A 18 -55.23 -17.00 20.88
C SER A 18 -54.65 -16.46 19.57
N ASP A 19 -55.47 -15.79 18.74
CA ASP A 19 -55.00 -15.17 17.50
C ASP A 19 -54.08 -13.98 17.77
N ARG A 20 -54.39 -13.17 18.80
CA ARG A 20 -53.48 -12.10 19.26
C ARG A 20 -52.18 -12.65 19.85
N GLN A 21 -52.23 -13.77 20.56
CA GLN A 21 -51.03 -14.42 21.11
C GLN A 21 -50.16 -15.01 19.99
N LYS A 22 -50.74 -15.67 18.98
CA LYS A 22 -50.02 -16.13 17.78
C LYS A 22 -49.39 -14.97 17.01
N LYS A 23 -50.15 -13.91 16.72
CA LYS A 23 -49.59 -12.72 16.03
C LYS A 23 -48.46 -12.05 16.82
N LYS A 24 -48.52 -12.08 18.16
CA LYS A 24 -47.44 -11.56 19.02
C LYS A 24 -46.23 -12.49 19.10
N ALA A 25 -46.39 -13.79 18.88
CA ALA A 25 -45.29 -14.73 18.72
C ALA A 25 -44.62 -14.58 17.34
N GLU A 26 -45.41 -14.51 16.26
CA GLU A 26 -44.92 -14.27 14.89
C GLU A 26 -44.20 -12.91 14.76
N GLN A 27 -44.67 -11.87 15.46
CA GLN A 27 -43.98 -10.57 15.54
C GLN A 27 -42.71 -10.58 16.42
N ASN A 28 -42.53 -11.59 17.29
CA ASN A 28 -41.32 -11.75 18.10
C ASN A 28 -40.29 -12.69 17.46
N GLU A 29 -40.68 -13.53 16.50
CA GLU A 29 -39.75 -14.37 15.71
C GLU A 29 -39.11 -13.61 14.54
N THR A 30 -39.70 -12.49 14.09
CA THR A 30 -38.99 -11.50 13.27
C THR A 30 -38.08 -10.63 14.14
N SER A 31 -37.05 -11.26 14.73
CA SER A 31 -35.89 -10.53 15.24
C SER A 31 -35.39 -9.59 14.15
N PRO A 32 -35.21 -8.28 14.42
CA PRO A 32 -34.60 -7.41 13.43
C PRO A 32 -33.20 -7.96 13.15
N THR A 33 -32.90 -8.26 11.88
CA THR A 33 -31.53 -8.50 11.46
C THR A 33 -30.75 -7.22 11.78
N THR A 34 -30.08 -7.21 12.92
CA THR A 34 -29.11 -6.17 13.26
C THR A 34 -28.06 -6.23 12.17
N MET A 35 -28.16 -5.29 11.22
CA MET A 35 -27.15 -5.02 10.20
C MET A 35 -25.89 -4.67 10.97
N GLN A 36 -25.08 -5.68 11.31
CA GLN A 36 -23.90 -5.50 12.14
C GLN A 36 -23.01 -4.49 11.43
N THR A 37 -22.80 -3.35 12.07
CA THR A 37 -21.89 -2.33 11.56
C THR A 37 -20.53 -3.01 11.31
N PRO A 38 -19.95 -2.90 10.10
CA PRO A 38 -18.72 -3.61 9.80
C PRO A 38 -17.64 -3.29 10.83
N PRO A 39 -16.77 -4.24 11.21
CA PRO A 39 -15.70 -3.97 12.14
C PRO A 39 -14.78 -2.84 11.60
N PRO A 40 -14.15 -2.05 12.48
CA PRO A 40 -13.23 -1.00 12.05
C PRO A 40 -11.99 -1.61 11.40
N SER A 41 -11.54 -1.03 10.28
CA SER A 41 -10.28 -1.36 9.61
C SER A 41 -9.39 -0.13 9.62
N GLY A 42 -8.09 -0.33 9.79
CA GLY A 42 -7.07 0.70 9.57
C GLY A 42 -6.87 0.97 8.08
N ILE A 43 -6.16 2.05 7.80
CA ILE A 43 -5.80 2.48 6.45
C ILE A 43 -4.35 2.03 6.20
N ILE A 44 -4.07 1.34 5.10
CA ILE A 44 -2.70 1.13 4.65
C ILE A 44 -2.43 2.03 3.45
N VAL A 45 -1.29 2.74 3.45
CA VAL A 45 -0.98 3.77 2.45
C VAL A 45 0.35 3.46 1.78
N PRO A 46 0.37 2.97 0.52
CA PRO A 46 1.57 2.87 -0.29
C PRO A 46 2.02 4.27 -0.74
N LEU A 47 2.76 4.99 0.12
CA LEU A 47 3.13 6.39 -0.06
C LEU A 47 4.39 6.52 -0.93
N TYR A 48 4.28 6.13 -2.19
CA TYR A 48 5.41 6.14 -3.14
C TYR A 48 5.44 7.44 -3.99
N ILE A 49 4.76 8.48 -3.50
CA ILE A 49 4.83 9.85 -4.05
C ILE A 49 6.05 10.53 -3.45
N TYR A 50 6.99 10.97 -4.29
CA TYR A 50 8.19 11.66 -3.81
C TYR A 50 7.85 12.98 -3.08
N PRO A 51 8.35 13.24 -1.85
CA PRO A 51 8.01 14.42 -1.04
C PRO A 51 8.68 15.73 -1.51
N LEU A 52 8.54 16.08 -2.79
CA LEU A 52 9.25 17.17 -3.48
C LEU A 52 9.18 18.52 -2.76
N SER A 53 8.03 18.84 -2.14
CA SER A 53 7.81 20.02 -1.31
C SER A 53 7.24 19.62 0.06
N PRO A 54 7.33 20.50 1.08
CA PRO A 54 6.63 20.31 2.36
C PRO A 54 5.11 20.16 2.24
N THR A 55 4.53 20.51 1.09
CA THR A 55 3.08 20.43 0.84
C THR A 55 2.67 19.22 0.01
N THR A 56 3.63 18.41 -0.48
CA THR A 56 3.32 17.31 -1.41
C THR A 56 2.49 16.20 -0.77
N TRP A 57 2.58 16.02 0.55
CA TRP A 57 1.81 15.04 1.32
C TRP A 57 0.68 15.67 2.16
N ASP A 58 0.37 16.96 2.00
CA ASP A 58 -0.70 17.63 2.75
C ASP A 58 -2.07 16.90 2.68
N PRO A 59 -2.53 16.34 1.54
CA PRO A 59 -3.77 15.56 1.51
C PRO A 59 -3.79 14.33 2.45
N LEU A 60 -2.62 13.73 2.70
CA LEU A 60 -2.47 12.66 3.68
C LEU A 60 -2.48 13.22 5.12
N TYR A 61 -1.77 14.32 5.38
CA TYR A 61 -1.77 14.97 6.69
C TYR A 61 -3.14 15.50 7.11
N ASP A 62 -3.91 16.07 6.17
CA ASP A 62 -5.29 16.49 6.37
C ASP A 62 -6.18 15.29 6.72
N SER A 63 -6.03 14.18 5.98
CA SER A 63 -6.77 12.93 6.22
C SER A 63 -6.46 12.33 7.59
N ILE A 64 -5.19 12.30 8.00
CA ILE A 64 -4.74 11.82 9.33
C ILE A 64 -5.32 12.70 10.43
N SER A 65 -5.23 14.03 10.28
CA SER A 65 -5.67 15.01 11.29
C SER A 65 -7.18 15.02 11.47
N ALA A 66 -7.94 14.83 10.39
CA ALA A 66 -9.40 14.77 10.42
C ALA A 66 -9.95 13.46 10.99
N ASN A 67 -9.14 12.40 11.10
CA ASN A 67 -9.57 11.06 11.50
C ASN A 67 -8.66 10.47 12.61
N PRO A 68 -8.61 11.09 13.82
CA PRO A 68 -7.71 10.65 14.90
C PRO A 68 -7.99 9.23 15.39
N ASP A 69 -9.23 8.75 15.29
CA ASP A 69 -9.64 7.38 15.68
C ASP A 69 -9.27 6.31 14.63
N LEU A 70 -8.84 6.70 13.42
CA LEU A 70 -8.38 5.76 12.39
C LEU A 70 -6.87 5.59 12.47
N HIS A 71 -6.42 4.33 12.47
CA HIS A 71 -5.01 3.97 12.44
C HIS A 71 -4.49 3.93 10.99
N PHE A 72 -3.40 4.66 10.72
CA PHE A 72 -2.75 4.77 9.41
C PHE A 72 -1.40 4.03 9.41
N LEU A 73 -1.29 3.01 8.56
CA LEU A 73 -0.07 2.26 8.31
C LEU A 73 0.57 2.75 7.00
N VAL A 74 1.59 3.59 7.10
CA VAL A 74 2.15 4.33 5.96
C VAL A 74 3.45 3.69 5.49
N ILE A 75 3.43 3.14 4.28
CA ILE A 75 4.60 2.50 3.66
C ILE A 75 5.44 3.58 2.97
N VAL A 76 6.66 3.79 3.46
CA VAL A 76 7.61 4.75 2.92
C VAL A 76 8.60 4.02 2.00
N ASN A 77 8.79 4.52 0.78
CA ASN A 77 9.65 3.89 -0.22
C ASN A 77 10.59 4.91 -0.90
N PRO A 78 11.75 5.22 -0.32
CA PRO A 78 12.69 6.17 -0.90
C PRO A 78 13.19 5.80 -2.31
N ASN A 79 13.60 4.55 -2.54
CA ASN A 79 14.10 4.08 -3.83
C ASN A 79 14.05 2.54 -3.95
N SER A 80 12.85 1.95 -3.97
CA SER A 80 12.61 0.49 -3.92
C SER A 80 13.28 -0.21 -2.72
N GLY A 81 13.44 0.54 -1.64
CA GLY A 81 14.38 0.30 -0.55
C GLY A 81 14.65 1.64 0.19
N PRO A 82 15.48 1.63 1.25
CA PRO A 82 15.73 2.81 2.11
C PRO A 82 16.43 3.99 1.41
N GLY A 83 16.90 3.81 0.17
CA GLY A 83 17.63 4.83 -0.57
C GLY A 83 19.11 4.84 -0.22
N ALA A 84 19.70 6.03 -0.06
CA ALA A 84 21.08 6.17 0.35
C ALA A 84 21.28 5.74 1.82
N SER A 85 22.48 5.28 2.14
CA SER A 85 22.92 4.96 3.50
C SER A 85 23.87 6.05 4.01
N PRO A 86 23.81 6.46 5.29
CA PRO A 86 22.92 5.95 6.35
C PRO A 86 21.50 6.52 6.34
N LEU A 87 21.25 7.59 5.57
CA LEU A 87 19.99 8.35 5.58
C LEU A 87 19.49 8.61 4.14
N PRO A 88 18.16 8.69 3.94
CA PRO A 88 17.58 9.10 2.66
C PRO A 88 17.80 10.61 2.45
N ASP A 89 17.33 11.13 1.32
CA ASP A 89 17.44 12.57 1.07
C ASP A 89 16.63 13.42 2.06
N ALA A 90 16.97 14.72 2.12
CA ALA A 90 16.39 15.65 3.09
C ALA A 90 14.86 15.84 2.97
N ASN A 91 14.24 15.51 1.84
CA ASN A 91 12.79 15.55 1.69
C ASN A 91 12.13 14.39 2.44
N TYR A 92 12.66 13.17 2.29
CA TYR A 92 12.21 12.02 3.07
C TYR A 92 12.49 12.19 4.56
N VAL A 93 13.68 12.68 4.94
CA VAL A 93 14.00 12.96 6.36
C VAL A 93 12.97 13.90 6.97
N ARG A 94 12.61 14.99 6.28
CA ARG A 94 11.65 16.00 6.73
C ARG A 94 10.23 15.44 6.87
N GLU A 95 9.70 14.77 5.85
CA GLU A 95 8.28 14.35 5.86
C GLU A 95 8.03 13.07 6.67
N VAL A 96 8.98 12.12 6.73
CA VAL A 96 8.84 10.94 7.61
C VAL A 96 8.89 11.38 9.08
N ALA A 97 9.76 12.32 9.44
CA ALA A 97 9.76 12.94 10.77
C ALA A 97 8.47 13.73 11.08
N ARG A 98 7.76 14.24 10.07
CA ARG A 98 6.43 14.86 10.23
C ARG A 98 5.34 13.81 10.43
N LEU A 99 5.36 12.70 9.67
CA LEU A 99 4.45 11.57 9.85
C LEU A 99 4.56 10.96 11.26
N ASN A 100 5.78 10.77 11.76
CA ASN A 100 6.06 10.19 13.08
C ASN A 100 5.58 11.05 14.28
N ARG A 101 5.03 12.25 14.05
CA ARG A 101 4.42 13.10 15.10
C ARG A 101 2.95 12.77 15.38
N TYR A 102 2.29 12.03 14.49
CA TYR A 102 0.88 11.70 14.61
C TYR A 102 0.72 10.37 15.37
N ALA A 103 0.05 10.40 16.52
CA ALA A 103 -0.12 9.23 17.38
C ALA A 103 -0.93 8.07 16.74
N ASN A 104 -1.71 8.37 15.69
CA ASN A 104 -2.47 7.41 14.91
C ASN A 104 -1.76 6.93 13.63
N VAL A 105 -0.46 7.24 13.46
CA VAL A 105 0.36 6.84 12.31
C VAL A 105 1.47 5.88 12.73
N VAL A 106 1.63 4.80 11.98
CA VAL A 106 2.84 3.95 12.01
C VAL A 106 3.45 3.92 10.62
N THR A 107 4.68 4.40 10.51
CA THR A 107 5.48 4.32 9.29
C THR A 107 6.18 2.96 9.18
N VAL A 108 6.29 2.40 7.98
CA VAL A 108 7.03 1.16 7.71
C VAL A 108 7.91 1.32 6.47
N GLY A 109 9.11 0.75 6.50
CA GLY A 109 10.07 0.81 5.39
C GLY A 109 9.81 -0.24 4.32
N TYR A 110 9.71 0.18 3.06
CA TYR A 110 9.57 -0.72 1.91
C TYR A 110 10.89 -1.42 1.56
N ILE A 111 10.83 -2.74 1.31
CA ILE A 111 11.93 -3.53 0.73
C ILE A 111 11.35 -4.49 -0.34
N ALA A 112 11.78 -4.37 -1.59
CA ALA A 112 11.50 -5.38 -2.61
C ALA A 112 12.46 -6.59 -2.46
N ILE A 113 11.93 -7.81 -2.35
CA ILE A 113 12.75 -9.05 -2.25
C ILE A 113 12.75 -9.90 -3.53
N ASN A 114 12.08 -9.46 -4.59
CA ASN A 114 12.08 -10.06 -5.93
C ASN A 114 11.68 -11.56 -5.94
N TYR A 115 10.66 -11.94 -5.17
CA TYR A 115 10.24 -13.34 -4.95
C TYR A 115 11.33 -14.20 -4.31
N CYS A 116 11.93 -13.70 -3.22
CA CYS A 116 13.07 -14.28 -2.50
C CYS A 116 14.35 -14.46 -3.37
N LYS A 117 14.49 -13.69 -4.46
CA LYS A 117 15.68 -13.73 -5.34
C LYS A 117 16.69 -12.63 -5.03
N LYS A 118 16.33 -11.58 -4.30
CA LYS A 118 17.30 -10.63 -3.74
C LYS A 118 18.19 -11.40 -2.75
N PRO A 119 19.54 -11.32 -2.83
CA PRO A 119 20.42 -11.93 -1.85
C PRO A 119 19.99 -11.63 -0.41
N LEU A 120 19.88 -12.66 0.44
CA LEU A 120 19.35 -12.50 1.80
C LEU A 120 20.13 -11.43 2.59
N GLN A 121 21.45 -11.39 2.43
CA GLN A 121 22.33 -10.40 3.07
C GLN A 121 21.99 -8.95 2.65
N GLU A 122 21.66 -8.70 1.38
CA GLU A 122 21.28 -7.37 0.87
C GLU A 122 19.96 -6.91 1.51
N ALA A 123 18.97 -7.80 1.60
CA ALA A 123 17.70 -7.49 2.27
C ALA A 123 17.90 -7.24 3.79
N LEU A 124 18.80 -7.98 4.45
CA LEU A 124 19.16 -7.76 5.86
C LEU A 124 19.87 -6.40 6.06
N GLU A 125 20.69 -5.95 5.11
CA GLU A 125 21.37 -4.64 5.13
C GLU A 125 20.39 -3.48 4.90
N GLU A 126 19.38 -3.66 4.05
CA GLU A 126 18.29 -2.68 3.90
C GLU A 126 17.44 -2.56 5.17
N VAL A 127 17.11 -3.68 5.84
CA VAL A 127 16.46 -3.69 7.16
C VAL A 127 17.31 -2.92 8.19
N GLN A 128 18.63 -3.13 8.19
CA GLN A 128 19.53 -2.43 9.09
C GLN A 128 19.63 -0.93 8.77
N THR A 129 19.58 -0.55 7.50
CA THR A 129 19.61 0.87 7.07
C THR A 129 18.35 1.61 7.50
N TYR A 130 17.16 1.01 7.40
CA TYR A 130 15.93 1.58 7.98
C TYR A 130 15.99 1.71 9.51
N ALA A 131 16.71 0.80 10.18
CA ALA A 131 16.86 0.84 11.62
C ALA A 131 17.81 1.96 12.09
N THR A 132 18.91 2.22 11.35
CA THR A 132 19.86 3.32 11.67
C THR A 132 19.27 4.71 11.49
N TRP A 133 18.11 4.86 10.82
CA TRP A 133 17.38 6.13 10.78
C TRP A 133 17.04 6.65 12.19
N ALA A 134 16.84 5.74 13.14
CA ALA A 134 16.49 6.06 14.53
C ALA A 134 17.69 6.39 15.43
N ASP A 135 18.94 6.26 14.96
CA ASP A 135 20.15 6.48 15.77
C ASP A 135 20.19 7.87 16.42
N ASP A 136 19.54 8.86 15.80
CA ASP A 136 19.40 10.23 16.27
C ASP A 136 17.92 10.67 16.31
N TYR A 137 17.02 9.75 16.68
CA TYR A 137 15.57 9.99 16.71
C TYR A 137 15.18 11.21 17.56
N VAL A 138 15.87 11.46 18.67
CA VAL A 138 15.56 12.58 19.59
C VAL A 138 15.70 13.95 18.91
N ARG A 139 16.66 14.11 17.98
CA ARG A 139 16.87 15.35 17.23
C ARG A 139 16.09 15.37 15.91
N THR A 140 15.96 14.22 15.25
CA THR A 140 15.44 14.14 13.87
C THR A 140 13.96 13.79 13.78
N GLY A 141 13.42 13.01 14.72
CA GLY A 141 12.11 12.35 14.60
C GLY A 141 12.06 11.23 13.55
N LEU A 142 13.21 10.81 12.99
CA LEU A 142 13.27 9.89 11.86
C LEU A 142 13.36 8.41 12.30
N GLY A 143 12.62 7.54 11.61
CA GLY A 143 12.64 6.10 11.81
C GLY A 143 11.33 5.47 11.38
N VAL A 144 11.23 4.14 11.52
CA VAL A 144 10.04 3.36 11.12
C VAL A 144 9.69 2.28 12.16
N GLY A 145 8.40 1.96 12.28
CA GLY A 145 7.86 0.94 13.20
C GLY A 145 7.84 -0.49 12.65
N GLY A 146 8.45 -0.73 11.49
CA GLY A 146 8.46 -2.04 10.85
C GLY A 146 8.91 -1.98 9.40
N ILE A 147 8.80 -3.13 8.73
CA ILE A 147 9.24 -3.37 7.36
C ILE A 147 8.08 -3.98 6.56
N PHE A 148 7.92 -3.47 5.35
CA PHE A 148 7.03 -3.98 4.32
C PHE A 148 7.88 -4.72 3.27
N LEU A 149 7.78 -6.04 3.26
CA LEU A 149 8.44 -6.91 2.29
C LEU A 149 7.54 -7.04 1.06
N ASP A 150 7.96 -6.44 -0.06
CA ASP A 150 7.25 -6.49 -1.32
C ASP A 150 7.78 -7.60 -2.24
N GLU A 151 6.90 -8.06 -3.13
CA GLU A 151 7.12 -9.19 -4.02
C GLU A 151 7.51 -10.47 -3.26
N THR A 152 6.84 -10.77 -2.14
CA THR A 152 6.96 -12.09 -1.51
C THR A 152 6.31 -13.16 -2.39
N PRO A 153 6.81 -14.40 -2.42
CA PRO A 153 6.15 -15.48 -3.17
C PRO A 153 4.75 -15.79 -2.61
N ASN A 154 3.84 -16.19 -3.49
CA ASN A 154 2.53 -16.75 -3.13
C ASN A 154 2.51 -18.29 -3.18
N LEU A 155 3.46 -18.91 -3.88
CA LEU A 155 3.65 -20.37 -3.92
C LEU A 155 4.78 -20.77 -2.96
N SER A 156 4.55 -21.79 -2.14
CA SER A 156 5.53 -22.24 -1.16
C SER A 156 6.68 -23.05 -1.78
N SER A 157 7.91 -22.77 -1.35
CA SER A 157 9.06 -23.67 -1.47
C SER A 157 9.85 -23.69 -0.15
N PRO A 158 10.67 -24.72 0.14
CA PRO A 158 11.50 -24.74 1.35
C PRO A 158 12.40 -23.51 1.48
N GLU A 159 13.02 -23.09 0.37
CA GLU A 159 13.94 -21.94 0.30
C GLU A 159 13.20 -20.63 0.54
N ALA A 160 11.99 -20.48 0.00
CA ALA A 160 11.14 -19.31 0.24
C ALA A 160 10.72 -19.20 1.72
N VAL A 161 10.36 -20.34 2.34
CA VAL A 161 10.01 -20.39 3.77
C VAL A 161 11.22 -20.07 4.65
N GLU A 162 12.38 -20.63 4.36
CA GLU A 162 13.63 -20.34 5.09
C GLU A 162 14.01 -18.85 4.98
N TYR A 163 14.05 -18.31 3.76
CA TYR A 163 14.40 -16.92 3.48
C TYR A 163 13.49 -15.93 4.24
N LEU A 164 12.17 -16.10 4.15
CA LEU A 164 11.20 -15.24 4.82
C LEU A 164 11.22 -15.42 6.34
N SER A 165 11.47 -16.63 6.84
CA SER A 165 11.62 -16.89 8.27
C SER A 165 12.83 -16.15 8.84
N ILE A 166 13.99 -16.21 8.17
CA ILE A 166 15.20 -15.50 8.62
C ILE A 166 15.00 -13.98 8.57
N LEU A 167 14.36 -13.45 7.52
CA LEU A 167 14.03 -12.01 7.46
C LEU A 167 13.09 -11.59 8.58
N GLN A 168 11.99 -12.32 8.81
CA GLN A 168 11.04 -12.01 9.87
C GLN A 168 11.73 -12.03 11.24
N ASP A 169 12.51 -13.07 11.52
CA ASP A 169 13.29 -13.22 12.76
C ASP A 169 14.30 -12.09 12.94
N ARG A 170 14.96 -11.63 11.86
CA ARG A 170 15.84 -10.45 11.93
C ARG A 170 15.03 -9.20 12.25
N ILE A 171 14.01 -8.88 11.47
CA ILE A 171 13.21 -7.64 11.64
C ILE A 171 12.65 -7.55 13.07
N LYS A 172 12.14 -8.66 13.61
CA LYS A 172 11.63 -8.74 15.00
C LYS A 172 12.70 -8.55 16.07
N ARG A 173 13.99 -8.77 15.77
CA ARG A 173 15.12 -8.62 16.69
C ARG A 173 15.98 -7.37 16.45
N THR A 174 15.79 -6.66 15.34
CA THR A 174 16.59 -5.45 15.00
C THR A 174 16.25 -4.27 15.95
N PRO A 175 17.23 -3.74 16.71
CA PRO A 175 17.05 -2.49 17.45
C PRO A 175 17.00 -1.30 16.48
N GLY A 176 16.35 -0.19 16.86
CA GLY A 176 16.14 0.99 16.00
C GLY A 176 14.79 0.98 15.27
N LEU A 177 14.21 -0.20 14.99
CA LEU A 177 12.81 -0.31 14.54
C LEU A 177 11.86 -0.14 15.74
N PHE A 178 10.83 0.70 15.58
CA PHE A 178 9.92 1.08 16.67
C PHE A 178 8.82 0.04 16.96
N GLY A 179 8.21 0.17 18.14
CA GLY A 179 7.02 -0.58 18.54
C GLY A 179 7.19 -2.09 18.45
N ASN A 180 6.20 -2.75 17.83
CA ASN A 180 6.16 -4.21 17.66
C ASN A 180 7.03 -4.72 16.48
N ARG A 181 7.78 -3.83 15.79
CA ARG A 181 8.60 -4.14 14.61
C ARG A 181 7.77 -4.92 13.58
N LEU A 182 6.78 -4.26 13.01
CA LEU A 182 5.82 -4.89 12.10
C LEU A 182 6.55 -5.55 10.92
N VAL A 183 6.12 -6.76 10.56
CA VAL A 183 6.53 -7.49 9.36
C VAL A 183 5.28 -7.68 8.52
N ILE A 184 5.22 -6.92 7.43
CA ILE A 184 4.13 -6.97 6.47
C ILE A 184 4.68 -7.67 5.22
N GLN A 185 3.95 -8.65 4.69
CA GLN A 185 4.32 -9.35 3.46
C GLN A 185 3.33 -9.04 2.34
N ASN A 186 3.82 -8.68 1.16
CA ASN A 186 3.00 -8.49 -0.04
C ASN A 186 3.26 -9.57 -1.11
N PRO A 187 2.43 -10.63 -1.12
CA PRO A 187 2.37 -11.59 -2.22
C PRO A 187 1.38 -11.20 -3.33
N GLY A 188 0.64 -10.09 -3.19
CA GLY A 188 -0.43 -9.63 -4.08
C GLY A 188 -1.67 -10.54 -4.17
N THR A 189 -1.55 -11.79 -3.74
CA THR A 189 -2.60 -12.83 -3.72
C THR A 189 -2.36 -13.76 -2.53
N PRO A 190 -3.35 -14.53 -2.05
CA PRO A 190 -3.17 -15.36 -0.86
C PRO A 190 -2.01 -16.34 -1.04
N PRO A 191 -0.98 -16.28 -0.16
CA PRO A 191 0.16 -17.18 -0.24
C PRO A 191 -0.21 -18.56 0.30
N ASP A 192 0.52 -19.61 -0.07
CA ASP A 192 0.27 -20.96 0.46
C ASP A 192 0.51 -21.03 1.98
N ALA A 193 -0.17 -21.97 2.64
CA ALA A 193 -0.18 -22.09 4.11
C ALA A 193 1.21 -22.10 4.78
N PRO A 194 2.26 -22.78 4.29
CA PRO A 194 3.58 -22.74 4.93
C PRO A 194 4.18 -21.33 5.03
N LEU A 195 3.98 -20.49 4.01
CA LEU A 195 4.43 -19.10 4.00
C LEU A 195 3.62 -18.24 4.99
N ALA A 196 2.29 -18.42 5.01
CA ALA A 196 1.42 -17.73 5.97
C ALA A 196 1.67 -18.16 7.43
N ASN A 197 2.14 -19.40 7.64
CA ASN A 197 2.43 -19.98 8.95
C ASN A 197 3.77 -19.49 9.55
N ILE A 198 4.62 -18.81 8.78
CA ILE A 198 5.79 -18.08 9.30
C ILE A 198 5.33 -17.04 10.34
N GLY A 199 4.12 -16.50 10.17
CA GLY A 199 3.50 -15.60 11.14
C GLY A 199 3.79 -14.10 10.96
N PRO A 200 3.82 -13.52 9.73
CA PRO A 200 3.85 -12.07 9.58
C PRO A 200 2.61 -11.44 10.22
N ASP A 201 2.76 -10.21 10.74
CA ASP A 201 1.68 -9.47 11.41
C ASP A 201 0.56 -9.14 10.42
N LEU A 202 0.89 -8.91 9.15
CA LEU A 202 -0.05 -8.59 8.07
C LEU A 202 0.41 -9.20 6.74
N ILE A 203 -0.54 -9.75 5.99
CA ILE A 203 -0.37 -10.25 4.62
C ILE A 203 -1.29 -9.46 3.70
N LEU A 204 -0.75 -8.87 2.63
CA LEU A 204 -1.58 -8.32 1.55
C LEU A 204 -2.12 -9.47 0.69
N THR A 205 -3.21 -10.05 1.18
CA THR A 205 -3.91 -11.18 0.54
C THR A 205 -4.55 -10.83 -0.80
N CYS A 206 -4.69 -9.54 -1.14
CA CYS A 206 -5.14 -9.11 -2.46
C CYS A 206 -4.61 -7.71 -2.81
N GLU A 207 -3.80 -7.62 -3.85
CA GLU A 207 -3.41 -6.39 -4.56
C GLU A 207 -3.77 -6.55 -6.04
N GLU A 208 -4.94 -6.08 -6.44
CA GLU A 208 -5.47 -6.26 -7.81
C GLU A 208 -6.33 -5.05 -8.24
N PRO A 209 -6.42 -4.73 -9.54
CA PRO A 209 -7.50 -3.87 -10.03
C PRO A 209 -8.86 -4.47 -9.72
N TYR A 210 -9.85 -3.62 -9.47
CA TYR A 210 -11.22 -4.02 -9.14
C TYR A 210 -11.81 -5.09 -10.09
N SER A 211 -11.52 -4.99 -11.39
CA SER A 211 -11.98 -5.97 -12.39
C SER A 211 -11.38 -7.36 -12.21
N ARG A 212 -10.12 -7.50 -11.78
CA ARG A 212 -9.54 -8.81 -11.42
C ARG A 212 -9.98 -9.26 -10.04
N TYR A 213 -10.08 -8.36 -9.06
CA TYR A 213 -10.67 -8.67 -7.76
C TYR A 213 -12.07 -9.31 -7.91
N ARG A 214 -12.93 -8.77 -8.77
CA ARG A 214 -14.28 -9.30 -9.04
C ARG A 214 -14.31 -10.61 -9.86
N SER A 215 -13.17 -11.09 -10.36
CA SER A 215 -13.10 -12.33 -11.17
C SER A 215 -13.30 -13.60 -10.33
N ASN A 216 -13.82 -14.65 -10.97
CA ASN A 216 -14.00 -15.96 -10.33
C ASN A 216 -12.67 -16.56 -9.84
N GLU A 217 -11.58 -16.36 -10.61
CA GLU A 217 -10.21 -16.81 -10.29
C GLU A 217 -9.75 -16.27 -8.93
N VAL A 218 -9.73 -14.95 -8.77
CA VAL A 218 -9.27 -14.27 -7.55
C VAL A 218 -10.19 -14.56 -6.38
N GLN A 219 -11.52 -14.50 -6.57
CA GLN A 219 -12.47 -14.83 -5.51
C GLN A 219 -12.43 -16.32 -5.10
N GLN A 220 -12.08 -17.24 -6.00
CA GLN A 220 -11.88 -18.65 -5.65
C GLN A 220 -10.61 -18.84 -4.82
N ARG A 221 -9.47 -18.26 -5.22
CA ARG A 221 -8.22 -18.31 -4.42
C ARG A 221 -8.42 -17.72 -3.02
N LEU A 222 -9.12 -16.59 -2.90
CA LEU A 222 -9.47 -15.94 -1.63
C LEU A 222 -10.42 -16.77 -0.73
N ARG A 223 -11.20 -17.70 -1.30
CA ARG A 223 -12.00 -18.66 -0.53
C ARG A 223 -11.22 -19.92 -0.15
N GLN A 224 -10.34 -20.39 -1.03
CA GLN A 224 -9.54 -21.60 -0.81
C GLN A 224 -8.45 -21.38 0.25
N LEU A 225 -7.77 -20.23 0.20
CA LEU A 225 -6.77 -19.83 1.19
C LEU A 225 -7.30 -18.64 1.98
N HIS A 226 -8.18 -18.97 2.94
CA HIS A 226 -8.72 -18.03 3.89
C HIS A 226 -7.77 -17.82 5.07
N TYR A 227 -7.60 -16.57 5.49
CA TYR A 227 -6.78 -16.18 6.64
C TYR A 227 -7.57 -15.23 7.54
N ASP A 228 -7.25 -15.26 8.84
CA ASP A 228 -7.90 -14.42 9.84
C ASP A 228 -7.88 -12.95 9.42
N ARG A 229 -9.05 -12.29 9.51
CA ARG A 229 -9.22 -10.86 9.21
C ARG A 229 -8.10 -9.98 9.78
N ALA A 230 -7.68 -10.25 11.03
CA ALA A 230 -6.65 -9.52 11.74
C ALA A 230 -5.29 -9.50 11.00
N ARG A 231 -5.00 -10.54 10.23
CA ARG A 231 -3.76 -10.76 9.48
C ARG A 231 -3.88 -10.39 8.00
N CYS A 232 -5.04 -9.93 7.55
CA CYS A 232 -5.32 -9.64 6.14
C CYS A 232 -5.32 -8.14 5.85
N GLY A 233 -4.63 -7.76 4.78
CA GLY A 233 -4.73 -6.45 4.13
C GLY A 233 -5.18 -6.58 2.67
N PHE A 234 -5.89 -5.58 2.16
CA PHE A 234 -6.36 -5.51 0.77
C PHE A 234 -6.00 -4.16 0.16
N MET A 235 -5.48 -4.17 -1.07
CA MET A 235 -5.17 -3.00 -1.88
C MET A 235 -5.89 -3.09 -3.23
N ILE A 236 -7.05 -2.45 -3.36
CA ILE A 236 -7.86 -2.52 -4.58
C ILE A 236 -7.86 -1.16 -5.29
N HIS A 237 -7.35 -1.12 -6.52
CA HIS A 237 -7.29 0.08 -7.33
C HIS A 237 -8.26 0.05 -8.52
N SER A 238 -8.49 1.22 -9.12
CA SER A 238 -9.34 1.38 -10.31
C SER A 238 -10.78 0.92 -10.07
N VAL A 239 -11.29 1.20 -8.86
CA VAL A 239 -12.67 0.91 -8.44
C VAL A 239 -13.61 1.99 -8.99
N PRO A 240 -14.74 1.65 -9.64
CA PRO A 240 -15.75 2.62 -10.02
C PRO A 240 -16.23 3.42 -8.80
N ARG A 241 -16.43 4.72 -8.96
CA ARG A 241 -16.78 5.63 -7.86
C ARG A 241 -18.00 5.17 -7.05
N ASP A 242 -19.03 4.67 -7.73
CA ASP A 242 -20.26 4.18 -7.09
C ASP A 242 -20.04 2.87 -6.30
N ASP A 243 -19.02 2.09 -6.66
CA ASP A 243 -18.65 0.83 -6.00
C ASP A 243 -17.69 1.04 -4.81
N LEU A 244 -17.04 2.21 -4.67
CA LEU A 244 -16.06 2.49 -3.60
C LEU A 244 -16.63 2.21 -2.20
N ARG A 245 -17.76 2.83 -1.86
CA ARG A 245 -18.36 2.70 -0.52
C ARG A 245 -18.89 1.28 -0.26
N PRO A 246 -19.66 0.64 -1.16
CA PRO A 246 -20.05 -0.77 -1.01
C PRO A 246 -18.84 -1.70 -0.82
N LEU A 247 -17.78 -1.52 -1.62
CA LEU A 247 -16.56 -2.33 -1.54
C LEU A 247 -15.84 -2.15 -0.20
N VAL A 248 -15.66 -0.92 0.30
CA VAL A 248 -15.05 -0.68 1.62
C VAL A 248 -15.88 -1.31 2.73
N HIS A 249 -17.22 -1.26 2.66
CA HIS A 249 -18.08 -1.94 3.62
C HIS A 249 -17.91 -3.48 3.61
N ASP A 250 -17.82 -4.12 2.43
CA ASP A 250 -17.54 -5.56 2.28
C ASP A 250 -16.14 -5.92 2.83
N LEU A 251 -15.11 -5.24 2.33
CA LEU A 251 -13.72 -5.53 2.67
C LEU A 251 -13.40 -5.32 4.16
N ARG A 252 -14.12 -4.44 4.85
CA ARG A 252 -14.00 -4.27 6.31
C ARG A 252 -14.28 -5.56 7.09
N HIS A 253 -15.17 -6.44 6.62
CA HIS A 253 -15.38 -7.75 7.25
C HIS A 253 -14.24 -8.75 6.97
N ARG A 254 -13.42 -8.49 5.94
CA ARG A 254 -12.41 -9.43 5.40
C ARG A 254 -10.98 -9.08 5.79
N ALA A 255 -10.69 -7.81 6.08
CA ALA A 255 -9.33 -7.33 6.32
C ALA A 255 -9.23 -6.28 7.44
N ALA A 256 -8.12 -6.33 8.17
CA ALA A 256 -7.75 -5.35 9.18
C ALA A 256 -7.27 -4.03 8.56
N TYR A 257 -6.65 -4.06 7.38
CA TYR A 257 -6.11 -2.89 6.68
C TYR A 257 -6.58 -2.80 5.24
N LEU A 258 -6.97 -1.59 4.82
CA LEU A 258 -7.52 -1.33 3.49
C LEU A 258 -6.79 -0.17 2.80
N PHE A 259 -6.52 -0.35 1.51
CA PHE A 259 -6.28 0.72 0.54
C PHE A 259 -7.27 0.53 -0.61
N VAL A 260 -8.08 1.55 -0.90
CA VAL A 260 -9.09 1.48 -1.96
C VAL A 260 -9.08 2.79 -2.74
N THR A 261 -8.98 2.75 -4.07
CA THR A 261 -8.86 3.95 -4.91
C THR A 261 -9.55 3.80 -6.27
N GLU A 262 -10.11 4.90 -6.79
CA GLU A 262 -10.67 4.97 -8.15
C GLU A 262 -9.59 5.12 -9.24
N LEU A 263 -8.33 5.40 -8.87
CA LEU A 263 -7.28 5.71 -9.84
C LEU A 263 -6.88 4.52 -10.73
N PHE A 264 -6.64 4.84 -12.02
CA PHE A 264 -6.21 3.88 -13.03
C PHE A 264 -4.69 3.69 -13.02
N ALA A 265 -4.24 2.44 -13.03
CA ALA A 265 -2.81 2.10 -13.01
C ALA A 265 -2.16 2.11 -14.41
N THR A 266 -2.13 3.27 -15.07
CA THR A 266 -1.37 3.49 -16.33
C THR A 266 -0.81 4.92 -16.44
N PRO A 267 0.51 5.14 -16.26
CA PRO A 267 1.48 4.27 -15.57
C PRO A 267 1.06 4.06 -14.10
N PRO A 268 1.68 3.13 -13.33
CA PRO A 268 1.18 2.80 -11.99
C PRO A 268 1.04 4.04 -11.10
N VAL A 269 -0.07 4.08 -10.35
CA VAL A 269 -0.49 5.16 -9.43
C VAL A 269 0.64 5.60 -8.47
N PHE A 270 1.59 4.70 -8.24
CA PHE A 270 2.69 4.80 -7.29
C PHE A 270 3.99 5.42 -7.85
N HIS A 271 4.03 5.92 -9.10
CA HIS A 271 5.29 6.39 -9.73
C HIS A 271 5.21 7.75 -10.47
N VAL A 272 4.31 8.65 -10.08
CA VAL A 272 4.17 9.95 -10.75
C VAL A 272 5.11 11.02 -10.16
N CYS A 273 6.19 11.34 -10.90
CA CYS A 273 7.09 12.47 -10.66
C CYS A 273 7.20 13.37 -11.92
N PRO A 274 7.50 14.67 -11.79
CA PRO A 274 7.41 15.65 -12.89
C PRO A 274 8.69 15.85 -13.71
N VAL A 275 8.53 16.31 -14.96
CA VAL A 275 9.61 16.70 -15.89
C VAL A 275 9.70 18.25 -15.99
N PRO A 276 10.88 18.87 -16.18
CA PRO A 276 10.99 20.33 -16.26
C PRO A 276 10.44 20.95 -17.56
N TRP A 277 9.97 22.20 -17.45
CA TRP A 277 9.20 22.95 -18.45
C TRP A 277 9.99 23.48 -19.67
N LYS A 278 9.41 23.39 -20.89
CA LYS A 278 9.57 24.41 -21.97
C LYS A 278 8.36 24.54 -22.93
N ARG A 279 7.55 25.59 -22.69
CA ARG A 279 6.88 26.51 -23.66
C ARG A 279 5.59 26.08 -24.43
N PHE A 280 4.69 27.06 -24.59
CA PHE A 280 3.44 27.13 -25.41
C PHE A 280 2.14 26.48 -24.84
N PRO A 281 0.93 26.88 -25.31
CA PRO A 281 0.36 28.22 -25.10
C PRO A 281 -1.03 28.21 -24.41
N ARG A 282 -1.53 29.41 -24.08
CA ARG A 282 -2.84 29.64 -23.43
C ARG A 282 -4.01 29.24 -24.34
N ASN A 283 -4.94 28.42 -23.84
CA ASN A 283 -6.39 28.61 -24.03
C ASN A 283 -7.25 27.64 -23.16
N ASN A 284 -7.86 28.20 -22.11
CA ASN A 284 -9.06 27.75 -21.39
C ASN A 284 -9.06 26.40 -20.61
N PRO A 285 -9.97 26.22 -19.62
CA PRO A 285 -9.52 25.81 -18.29
C PRO A 285 -10.25 24.57 -17.71
N VAL A 286 -9.46 23.52 -17.48
CA VAL A 286 -9.13 23.01 -16.14
C VAL A 286 -10.23 22.33 -15.27
N ARG A 287 -9.85 21.18 -14.67
CA ARG A 287 -10.54 20.35 -13.63
C ARG A 287 -9.62 19.15 -13.32
N PHE A 288 -9.55 18.55 -12.13
CA PHE A 288 -10.23 18.71 -10.83
C PHE A 288 -9.25 18.12 -9.77
N LEU A 289 -9.25 18.55 -8.51
CA LEU A 289 -8.55 17.81 -7.43
C LEU A 289 -9.30 17.85 -6.09
N MET A 290 -10.18 16.86 -5.87
CA MET A 290 -10.62 16.34 -4.57
C MET A 290 -11.06 14.88 -4.82
N ASP A 291 -11.31 14.11 -3.74
CA ASP A 291 -11.71 12.68 -3.73
C ASP A 291 -10.57 11.62 -3.71
N VAL A 292 -9.35 11.99 -3.34
CA VAL A 292 -8.37 11.00 -2.84
C VAL A 292 -8.62 10.81 -1.33
N PHE A 293 -8.92 9.57 -0.90
CA PHE A 293 -9.37 9.14 0.44
C PHE A 293 -10.85 9.35 0.84
N PRO A 294 -11.82 8.72 0.15
CA PRO A 294 -13.14 8.47 0.72
C PRO A 294 -13.16 7.16 1.54
N ILE A 295 -12.60 7.15 2.76
CA ILE A 295 -12.97 6.13 3.76
C ILE A 295 -14.20 6.62 4.53
N VAL A 296 -15.36 6.30 3.95
CA VAL A 296 -16.68 6.10 4.56
C VAL A 296 -16.93 6.75 5.93
N LEU A 297 -17.78 7.79 5.95
CA LEU A 297 -18.98 7.92 6.80
C LEU A 297 -19.92 9.03 6.22
N PRO A 298 -21.19 9.18 6.65
CA PRO A 298 -22.23 9.86 5.87
C PRO A 298 -22.19 11.41 5.91
N ALA A 299 -22.99 12.00 5.02
CA ALA A 299 -22.94 13.41 4.62
C ALA A 299 -23.29 14.43 5.73
N GLU A 300 -22.50 15.51 5.80
CA GLU A 300 -22.95 16.88 5.50
C GLU A 300 -21.79 17.90 5.52
N SER A 301 -21.28 18.30 4.36
CA SER A 301 -20.72 19.65 4.10
C SER A 301 -20.41 19.81 2.61
N ARG A 302 -20.65 21.01 2.07
CA ARG A 302 -20.69 21.31 0.63
C ARG A 302 -19.51 22.19 0.16
N ASP A 303 -19.27 22.11 -1.15
CA ASP A 303 -18.80 23.20 -2.02
C ASP A 303 -17.47 23.90 -1.71
N LYS A 304 -16.35 23.40 -2.26
CA LYS A 304 -15.29 24.24 -2.88
C LYS A 304 -14.74 23.59 -4.17
N LYS A 305 -14.68 24.35 -5.26
CA LYS A 305 -14.21 23.92 -6.60
C LYS A 305 -12.77 24.36 -6.84
N PHE A 306 -11.81 23.46 -7.09
CA PHE A 306 -10.51 23.82 -7.70
C PHE A 306 -9.98 22.73 -8.66
N PHE A 307 -8.98 23.08 -9.48
CA PHE A 307 -8.80 22.54 -10.83
C PHE A 307 -7.34 22.06 -11.13
N VAL A 308 -7.12 21.14 -12.10
CA VAL A 308 -5.81 20.54 -12.49
C VAL A 308 -5.51 20.55 -14.02
N LEU A 309 -4.23 20.53 -14.40
CA LEU A 309 -3.68 20.47 -15.78
C LEU A 309 -2.80 19.19 -16.02
N PRO A 310 -2.52 18.76 -17.28
CA PRO A 310 -2.32 17.34 -17.65
C PRO A 310 -0.86 16.80 -17.71
N VAL A 311 -0.72 15.49 -17.94
CA VAL A 311 0.50 14.64 -17.82
C VAL A 311 0.65 13.65 -18.98
N GLU A 312 1.89 13.36 -19.44
CA GLU A 312 2.32 12.15 -20.19
C GLU A 312 3.87 12.12 -20.33
N PRO A 313 4.55 11.01 -20.73
CA PRO A 313 4.55 9.67 -20.12
C PRO A 313 5.97 9.05 -19.98
N GLN A 314 6.17 7.95 -19.22
CA GLN A 314 7.16 6.88 -19.54
C GLN A 314 6.71 5.49 -19.00
N PHE A 315 7.07 4.41 -19.70
CA PHE A 315 6.55 3.04 -19.52
C PHE A 315 7.69 2.00 -19.61
N TRP A 316 7.73 0.97 -18.75
CA TRP A 316 8.36 -0.34 -19.07
C TRP A 316 7.88 -1.52 -18.19
N PHE A 317 7.64 -1.32 -16.89
CA PHE A 317 7.54 -2.41 -15.90
C PHE A 317 6.38 -3.42 -16.11
N LEU A 318 5.16 -2.98 -16.47
CA LEU A 318 4.00 -3.88 -16.60
C LEU A 318 4.09 -4.85 -17.79
N ARG A 319 4.94 -4.58 -18.80
CA ARG A 319 5.04 -5.45 -19.99
C ARG A 319 5.69 -6.80 -19.64
N TYR A 320 6.57 -6.81 -18.63
CA TYR A 320 7.26 -8.01 -18.15
C TYR A 320 6.35 -8.92 -17.31
N LYS A 321 5.61 -8.38 -16.33
CA LYS A 321 4.61 -9.14 -15.53
C LYS A 321 3.56 -9.85 -16.43
N ARG A 322 3.18 -9.25 -17.56
CA ARG A 322 2.26 -9.87 -18.55
C ARG A 322 2.89 -10.95 -19.44
N SER A 323 4.20 -11.00 -19.59
CA SER A 323 4.89 -12.01 -20.42
C SER A 323 5.06 -13.33 -19.68
N LEU A 324 5.50 -13.26 -18.42
CA LEU A 324 5.68 -14.42 -17.55
C LEU A 324 4.37 -15.21 -17.36
N LEU A 325 3.24 -14.52 -17.17
CA LEU A 325 1.91 -15.13 -17.05
C LEU A 325 1.37 -15.74 -18.36
N ARG A 326 2.08 -15.61 -19.49
CA ARG A 326 1.66 -16.14 -20.81
C ARG A 326 2.58 -17.21 -21.38
N GLY A 327 3.59 -17.65 -20.63
CA GLY A 327 4.47 -18.76 -21.04
C GLY A 327 5.29 -18.50 -22.30
N LYS A 328 5.45 -17.25 -22.74
CA LYS A 328 6.29 -16.88 -23.88
C LYS A 328 7.59 -16.26 -23.39
N VAL A 329 8.68 -16.99 -23.62
CA VAL A 329 10.05 -16.50 -23.45
C VAL A 329 10.50 -15.91 -24.77
N ASP A 330 10.30 -14.60 -24.94
CA ASP A 330 11.05 -13.84 -25.95
C ASP A 330 12.43 -13.48 -25.37
N PRO A 331 13.52 -13.57 -26.16
CA PRO A 331 14.89 -13.49 -25.63
C PRO A 331 15.28 -12.08 -25.16
N VAL A 332 16.20 -12.04 -24.19
CA VAL A 332 16.80 -10.82 -23.63
C VAL A 332 17.48 -10.00 -24.73
N PRO A 333 17.11 -8.71 -24.95
CA PRO A 333 17.88 -7.83 -25.82
C PRO A 333 19.21 -7.47 -25.16
N SER A 334 20.31 -7.57 -25.90
CA SER A 334 21.62 -7.12 -25.45
C SER A 334 21.64 -5.58 -25.29
N PHE A 335 22.14 -5.10 -24.15
CA PHE A 335 22.39 -3.68 -23.95
C PHE A 335 23.59 -3.22 -24.79
N PRO A 336 23.48 -2.11 -25.56
CA PRO A 336 24.66 -1.48 -26.13
C PRO A 336 25.49 -0.85 -25.00
N GLN A 337 26.81 -1.03 -25.06
CA GLN A 337 27.74 -0.34 -24.17
C GLN A 337 27.63 1.19 -24.33
N SER A 338 27.96 1.89 -23.26
CA SER A 338 27.95 3.35 -23.13
C SER A 338 28.47 4.08 -24.36
N ARG A 339 27.66 4.98 -24.92
CA ARG A 339 28.14 6.05 -25.82
C ARG A 339 28.04 7.39 -25.12
N THR A 340 29.20 7.99 -24.98
CA THR A 340 29.46 9.37 -24.58
C THR A 340 28.55 10.33 -25.34
N VAL A 341 27.91 11.27 -24.64
CA VAL A 341 27.26 12.42 -25.28
C VAL A 341 28.36 13.35 -25.78
N ALA A 342 28.39 13.62 -27.07
CA ALA A 342 29.27 14.63 -27.64
C ALA A 342 28.81 16.03 -27.17
N MET A 343 29.70 16.78 -26.52
CA MET A 343 29.53 18.23 -26.40
C MET A 343 29.84 18.88 -27.74
N GLY A 344 29.13 19.97 -28.06
CA GLY A 344 29.42 20.78 -29.24
C GLY A 344 30.82 21.41 -29.20
N PRO A 345 31.38 21.81 -30.36
CA PRO A 345 32.74 22.31 -30.44
C PRO A 345 32.81 23.76 -29.92
N ASP A 346 33.18 23.93 -28.65
CA ASP A 346 33.72 25.18 -28.07
C ASP A 346 34.35 24.94 -26.67
N ALA A 347 35.15 23.87 -26.53
CA ALA A 347 35.84 23.53 -25.29
C ALA A 347 37.25 22.93 -25.45
N GLU A 348 37.83 22.94 -26.65
CA GLU A 348 39.25 22.59 -26.88
C GLU A 348 40.18 23.75 -26.46
N SER A 349 40.32 23.97 -25.15
CA SER A 349 41.33 24.88 -24.58
C SER A 349 41.71 24.62 -23.11
N ALA A 350 40.99 23.76 -22.38
CA ALA A 350 41.15 23.65 -20.91
C ALA A 350 41.93 22.42 -20.39
N LEU A 351 42.25 21.42 -21.23
CA LEU A 351 42.85 20.15 -20.79
C LEU A 351 44.02 19.66 -21.67
N GLN A 352 44.98 20.53 -21.97
CA GLN A 352 46.25 20.13 -22.57
C GLN A 352 47.51 20.66 -21.87
N ILE A 353 47.45 20.90 -20.54
CA ILE A 353 48.64 21.18 -19.73
C ILE A 353 48.63 20.31 -18.45
N LYS A 354 49.16 19.07 -18.56
CA LYS A 354 49.92 18.34 -17.49
C LYS A 354 50.27 16.88 -17.85
N LYS A 355 50.99 16.65 -18.96
CA LYS A 355 51.82 15.43 -19.11
C LYS A 355 53.09 15.71 -19.92
N GLN A 356 54.19 16.05 -19.24
CA GLN A 356 55.53 15.48 -19.51
C GLN A 356 56.60 15.97 -18.50
N LYS A 357 57.07 15.05 -17.64
CA LYS A 357 58.46 14.82 -17.14
C LYS A 357 59.25 15.96 -16.44
N PRO A 358 60.37 15.64 -15.74
CA PRO A 358 60.67 14.46 -14.91
C PRO A 358 61.21 14.83 -13.50
N ALA A 359 61.37 13.84 -12.61
CA ALA A 359 62.20 13.98 -11.41
C ALA A 359 63.27 12.87 -11.39
N GLN A 360 64.54 13.28 -11.32
CA GLN A 360 65.68 12.36 -11.21
C GLN A 360 65.82 11.85 -9.76
N ARG A 361 66.25 10.60 -9.59
CA ARG A 361 66.91 10.14 -8.35
C ARG A 361 68.36 9.78 -8.69
N GLY A 362 69.31 10.54 -8.13
CA GLY A 362 70.73 10.27 -8.25
C GLY A 362 71.19 9.17 -7.29
N ARG A 363 72.23 8.44 -7.71
CA ARG A 363 73.10 7.69 -6.79
C ARG A 363 73.76 8.65 -5.81
N TRP A 364 73.96 8.22 -4.57
CA TRP A 364 75.22 8.43 -3.85
C TRP A 364 75.58 7.15 -3.10
N GLY A 365 76.87 6.85 -3.06
CA GLY A 365 77.46 5.80 -2.25
C GLY A 365 78.87 6.23 -1.92
N SER A 366 79.11 6.58 -0.65
CA SER A 366 80.37 6.75 0.07
C SER A 366 79.97 7.05 1.52
#